data_AF-W7YM20-F1
#
_entry.id   AF-W7YM20-F1
#
_cell.length_a   1.000
_cell.length_b   1.000
_cell.length_c   1.000
_cell.angle_alpha   90.00
_cell.angle_beta   90.00
_cell.angle_gamma   90.00
#
_symmetry.space_group_name_H-M   'P 1'
#
loop_
_entity.id
_entity.type
_entity.pdbx_description
1 polymer ?
#
loop_
_entity_poly.entity_id
_entity_poly.type
_entity_poly.pdbx_seq_one_letter_code
_entity_poly.pdbx_strand_id
1 'polypeptide(L)'
;MRDSHEDHSAMPEIVRLTASLPKAAVEMIKGRIASWKASQLLIKQRRNMEWKSPAAHHIREQLERIIQDRIFLRDIPLYRDQLKSRRTEQEKGIIQEIEARTAKSNRSNITRTRAYLNCYKQFPELHWSFLAHMVSRNAGWSMSDLKGGLMSDLMEQPMREDMYRLLERCNALIFQDAYPQLLLYMYSRTLGKSLFHLLSEFHVSAFMHPFWERFWLERDSALLATGLIINEQQYIEGRVVQHHYFQKQILRKPSFLLHSKFQMNQIIFPLTIEHPVQDSNQSSLPQATGICGLILEDFTDIHERIEFGKSLYAMLFGYQNVLSGVQAFAFTVKHQGSRQEYWPALFTADKQTALNSPQESSELLKQEWLPEGKNLYSPLLKDVWQDMPYEPIQQYDWFTNANAIVHITRPRRPLFIEMTHAHRLALQKTAMIHDVQKAYFPE
;
A
#
# COMPACT_ATOMS: atom_id res chain seq x y z
N MET A 1 59.98 -1.53 24.04
CA MET A 1 60.57 -1.93 22.75
C MET A 1 60.08 -3.35 22.47
N ARG A 2 59.10 -3.47 21.55
CA ARG A 2 58.52 -4.68 20.88
C ARG A 2 57.82 -5.72 21.78
N ASP A 3 56.50 -5.93 21.70
CA ASP A 3 55.62 -6.42 20.61
C ASP A 3 55.73 -7.92 20.30
N SER A 4 54.63 -8.65 20.55
CA SER A 4 53.88 -9.51 19.59
C SER A 4 52.89 -10.38 20.39
N HIS A 5 51.62 -10.00 20.46
CA HIS A 5 50.52 -10.37 19.55
C HIS A 5 50.02 -11.82 19.74
N GLU A 6 49.00 -11.97 20.60
CA GLU A 6 48.06 -13.08 20.57
C GLU A 6 47.09 -12.88 19.40
N ASP A 7 47.12 -13.83 18.48
CA ASP A 7 46.30 -13.88 17.27
C ASP A 7 44.92 -14.46 17.59
N HIS A 8 43.94 -13.59 17.86
CA HIS A 8 42.53 -13.98 17.97
C HIS A 8 41.98 -14.25 16.57
N SER A 9 42.01 -15.52 16.16
CA SER A 9 41.51 -15.97 14.87
C SER A 9 40.00 -15.65 14.72
N ALA A 10 39.66 -14.78 13.77
CA ALA A 10 38.30 -14.51 13.29
C ALA A 10 37.74 -15.63 12.37
N MET A 11 38.23 -16.86 12.52
CA MET A 11 37.89 -18.02 11.69
C MET A 11 36.68 -18.87 12.14
N PRO A 12 36.13 -18.82 13.38
CA PRO A 12 34.97 -19.66 13.74
C PRO A 12 33.61 -19.18 13.18
N GLU A 13 33.43 -17.88 12.94
CA GLU A 13 32.15 -17.32 12.49
C GLU A 13 31.90 -17.48 10.98
N ILE A 14 32.95 -17.34 10.16
CA ILE A 14 32.86 -17.50 8.70
C ILE A 14 32.58 -18.97 8.33
N VAL A 15 33.09 -19.93 9.12
CA VAL A 15 32.83 -21.36 8.95
C VAL A 15 31.39 -21.73 9.36
N ARG A 16 30.80 -21.05 10.36
CA ARG A 16 29.37 -21.19 10.68
C ARG A 16 28.46 -20.60 9.61
N LEU A 17 28.84 -19.48 8.99
CA LEU A 17 28.10 -18.89 7.88
C LEU A 17 28.07 -19.83 6.65
N THR A 18 29.21 -20.43 6.29
CA THR A 18 29.33 -21.32 5.13
C THR A 18 28.66 -22.68 5.34
N ALA A 19 28.66 -23.23 6.55
CA ALA A 19 27.92 -24.46 6.90
C ALA A 19 26.39 -24.27 6.93
N SER A 20 25.91 -23.02 7.02
CA SER A 20 24.48 -22.69 7.08
C SER A 20 23.83 -22.50 5.71
N LEU A 21 24.62 -22.22 4.66
CA LEU A 21 24.16 -22.02 3.28
C LEU A 21 23.33 -23.18 2.70
N PRO A 22 23.75 -24.46 2.78
CA PRO A 22 22.93 -25.55 2.27
C PRO A 22 21.64 -25.76 3.09
N LYS A 23 21.66 -25.52 4.40
CA LYS A 23 20.44 -25.57 5.25
C LYS A 23 19.47 -24.44 4.91
N ALA A 24 19.97 -23.21 4.74
CA ALA A 24 19.18 -22.05 4.33
C ALA A 24 18.56 -22.24 2.92
N ALA A 25 19.31 -22.83 1.98
CA ALA A 25 18.81 -23.15 0.66
C ALA A 25 17.70 -24.22 0.69
N VAL A 26 17.86 -25.27 1.52
CA VAL A 26 16.84 -26.31 1.72
C VAL A 26 15.57 -25.74 2.36
N GLU A 27 15.70 -24.90 3.40
CA GLU A 27 14.56 -24.24 4.04
C GLU A 27 13.85 -23.26 3.10
N MET A 28 14.60 -22.56 2.23
CA MET A 28 14.01 -21.71 1.19
C MET A 28 13.18 -22.53 0.18
N ILE A 29 13.66 -23.70 -0.24
CA ILE A 29 12.93 -24.60 -1.16
C ILE A 29 11.68 -25.16 -0.47
N LYS A 30 11.79 -25.63 0.77
CA LYS A 30 10.64 -26.09 1.57
C LYS A 30 9.60 -24.99 1.75
N GLY A 31 10.04 -23.77 2.08
CA GLY A 31 9.18 -22.59 2.21
C GLY A 31 8.42 -22.27 0.93
N ARG A 32 9.09 -22.34 -0.24
CA ARG A 32 8.41 -22.17 -1.54
C ARG A 32 7.35 -23.24 -1.81
N ILE A 33 7.63 -24.50 -1.48
CA ILE A 33 6.66 -25.59 -1.65
C ILE A 33 5.46 -25.40 -0.69
N ALA A 34 5.72 -25.00 0.55
CA ALA A 34 4.69 -24.70 1.55
C ALA A 34 3.80 -23.53 1.09
N SER A 35 4.40 -22.41 0.68
CA SER A 35 3.66 -21.25 0.14
C SER A 35 2.86 -21.58 -1.11
N TRP A 36 3.35 -22.49 -1.96
CA TRP A 36 2.58 -22.96 -3.12
C TRP A 36 1.33 -23.74 -2.69
N LYS A 37 1.47 -24.72 -1.80
CA LYS A 37 0.33 -25.50 -1.27
C LYS A 37 -0.67 -24.60 -0.54
N ALA A 38 -0.19 -23.66 0.27
CA ALA A 38 -1.04 -22.73 0.98
C ALA A 38 -1.74 -21.74 0.03
N SER A 39 -1.04 -21.26 -1.02
CA SER A 39 -1.67 -20.48 -2.08
C SER A 39 -2.79 -21.25 -2.76
N GLN A 40 -2.63 -22.55 -3.04
CA GLN A 40 -3.70 -23.38 -3.62
C GLN A 40 -4.98 -23.41 -2.77
N LEU A 41 -4.84 -23.45 -1.44
CA LEU A 41 -5.99 -23.41 -0.52
C LEU A 41 -6.70 -22.05 -0.56
N LEU A 42 -5.93 -20.96 -0.63
CA LEU A 42 -6.48 -19.59 -0.71
C LEU A 42 -7.20 -19.34 -2.05
N ILE A 43 -6.68 -19.85 -3.16
CA ILE A 43 -7.24 -19.63 -4.51
C ILE A 43 -8.35 -20.62 -4.91
N LYS A 44 -8.67 -21.60 -4.05
CA LYS A 44 -9.62 -22.68 -4.33
C LYS A 44 -11.00 -22.16 -4.75
N GLN A 45 -11.53 -21.18 -4.04
CA GLN A 45 -12.83 -20.59 -4.33
C GLN A 45 -12.67 -19.25 -5.06
N ARG A 46 -12.89 -19.29 -6.38
CA ARG A 46 -12.81 -18.09 -7.24
C ARG A 46 -14.12 -17.32 -7.19
N ARG A 47 -14.03 -16.00 -7.04
CA ARG A 47 -15.16 -15.07 -7.19
C ARG A 47 -15.20 -14.53 -8.60
N ASN A 48 -16.39 -14.30 -9.13
CA ASN A 48 -16.51 -13.58 -10.39
C ASN A 48 -16.12 -12.11 -10.16
N MET A 49 -15.08 -11.66 -10.87
CA MET A 49 -14.80 -10.24 -11.01
C MET A 49 -15.50 -9.85 -12.29
N GLU A 50 -16.72 -9.33 -12.16
CA GLU A 50 -17.48 -8.79 -13.27
C GLU A 50 -16.58 -7.83 -14.05
N TRP A 51 -16.56 -8.00 -15.37
CA TRP A 51 -15.83 -7.13 -16.27
C TRP A 51 -16.63 -7.06 -17.55
N LYS A 52 -17.38 -5.98 -17.71
CA LYS A 52 -18.23 -5.77 -18.89
C LYS A 52 -17.36 -5.24 -20.02
N SER A 53 -16.85 -6.13 -20.87
CA SER A 53 -15.99 -5.75 -22.01
C SER A 53 -16.58 -4.65 -22.91
N PRO A 54 -17.90 -4.64 -23.23
CA PRO A 54 -18.50 -3.53 -23.98
C PRO A 54 -18.42 -2.18 -23.24
N ALA A 55 -18.62 -2.18 -21.91
CA ALA A 55 -18.49 -0.97 -21.10
C ALA A 55 -17.05 -0.45 -21.10
N ALA A 56 -16.07 -1.35 -20.95
CA ALA A 56 -14.65 -0.99 -21.03
C ALA A 56 -14.28 -0.42 -22.41
N HIS A 57 -14.79 -1.01 -23.49
CA HIS A 57 -14.58 -0.49 -24.85
C HIS A 57 -15.18 0.90 -25.02
N HIS A 58 -16.42 1.12 -24.58
CA HIS A 58 -17.06 2.43 -24.65
C HIS A 58 -16.31 3.50 -23.84
N ILE A 59 -15.79 3.15 -22.67
CA ILE A 59 -14.94 4.08 -21.89
C ILE A 59 -13.71 4.48 -22.69
N ARG A 60 -13.02 3.53 -23.36
CA ARG A 60 -11.86 3.85 -24.21
C ARG A 60 -12.24 4.82 -25.33
N GLU A 61 -13.36 4.58 -26.03
CA GLU A 61 -13.84 5.49 -27.09
C GLU A 61 -14.17 6.89 -26.54
N GLN A 62 -14.83 6.98 -25.37
CA GLN A 62 -15.13 8.27 -24.74
C GLN A 62 -13.86 9.03 -24.36
N LEU A 63 -12.84 8.33 -23.86
CA LEU A 63 -11.54 8.91 -23.51
C LEU A 63 -10.77 9.40 -24.73
N GLU A 64 -10.79 8.65 -25.83
CA GLU A 64 -10.21 9.07 -27.11
C GLU A 64 -10.88 10.35 -27.64
N ARG A 65 -12.22 10.43 -27.56
CA ARG A 65 -12.97 11.65 -27.91
C ARG A 65 -12.60 12.83 -27.02
N ILE A 66 -12.47 12.64 -25.71
CA ILE A 66 -12.04 13.71 -24.78
C ILE A 66 -10.67 14.27 -25.18
N ILE A 67 -9.73 13.41 -25.60
CA ILE A 67 -8.41 13.86 -26.07
C ILE A 67 -8.54 14.64 -27.38
N GLN A 68 -9.30 14.13 -28.34
CA GLN A 68 -9.54 14.81 -29.62
C GLN A 68 -10.15 16.20 -29.39
N ASP A 69 -11.23 16.28 -28.60
CA ASP A 69 -11.91 17.54 -28.27
C ASP A 69 -10.96 18.53 -27.59
N ARG A 70 -10.07 18.07 -26.70
CA ARG A 70 -9.05 18.93 -26.08
C ARG A 70 -8.01 19.46 -27.06
N ILE A 71 -7.62 18.66 -28.05
CA ILE A 71 -6.72 19.11 -29.12
C ILE A 71 -7.42 20.20 -29.94
N PHE A 72 -8.69 20.02 -30.30
CA PHE A 72 -9.47 21.00 -31.06
C PHE A 72 -9.79 22.28 -30.26
N LEU A 73 -10.06 22.17 -28.95
CA LEU A 73 -10.41 23.30 -28.09
C LEU A 73 -9.21 24.05 -27.50
N ARG A 74 -7.98 23.59 -27.74
CA ARG A 74 -6.74 24.26 -27.29
C ARG A 74 -6.63 25.69 -27.85
N ASP A 75 -7.34 25.99 -28.94
CA ASP A 75 -7.33 27.28 -29.64
C ASP A 75 -8.52 28.19 -29.33
N ILE A 76 -9.41 27.85 -28.37
CA ILE A 76 -10.61 28.66 -28.05
C ILE A 76 -10.68 28.96 -26.53
N PRO A 77 -10.28 30.16 -26.07
CA PRO A 77 -10.16 30.50 -24.64
C PRO A 77 -11.47 30.65 -23.83
N LEU A 78 -12.65 30.44 -24.41
CA LEU A 78 -13.90 31.03 -23.89
C LEU A 78 -14.86 30.11 -23.12
N TYR A 79 -14.59 28.80 -23.00
CA TYR A 79 -15.63 27.87 -22.51
C TYR A 79 -15.54 27.46 -21.03
N ARG A 80 -14.41 27.69 -20.35
CA ARG A 80 -14.18 27.15 -19.00
C ARG A 80 -14.80 28.00 -17.88
N ASP A 81 -14.95 29.31 -18.09
CA ASP A 81 -15.50 30.23 -17.07
C ASP A 81 -17.03 30.31 -17.05
N GLN A 82 -17.72 29.94 -18.14
CA GLN A 82 -19.19 29.97 -18.19
C GLN A 82 -19.86 28.80 -17.42
N LEU A 83 -19.16 27.69 -17.18
CA LEU A 83 -19.71 26.53 -16.45
C LEU A 83 -19.64 26.68 -14.92
N LYS A 84 -18.69 27.48 -14.41
CA LYS A 84 -18.55 27.72 -12.95
C LYS A 84 -19.73 28.49 -12.35
N SER A 85 -20.48 29.27 -13.14
CA SER A 85 -21.56 30.13 -12.63
C SER A 85 -22.94 29.46 -12.49
N ARG A 86 -23.08 28.17 -12.81
CA ARG A 86 -24.38 27.44 -12.78
C ARG A 86 -24.46 26.35 -11.70
N ARG A 87 -23.80 26.51 -10.55
CA ARG A 87 -23.98 25.59 -9.41
C ARG A 87 -25.16 26.00 -8.55
N THR A 88 -26.05 25.04 -8.27
CA THR A 88 -27.13 25.23 -7.29
C THR A 88 -26.55 25.38 -5.89
N GLU A 89 -27.28 26.03 -4.98
CA GLU A 89 -26.84 26.15 -3.58
C GLU A 89 -26.65 24.78 -2.90
N GLN A 90 -27.47 23.79 -3.27
CA GLN A 90 -27.29 22.41 -2.80
C GLN A 90 -25.93 21.83 -3.23
N GLU A 91 -25.54 22.02 -4.50
CA GLU A 91 -24.25 21.54 -5.01
C GLU A 91 -23.08 22.26 -4.35
N LYS A 92 -23.18 23.58 -4.13
CA LYS A 92 -22.15 24.34 -3.39
C LYS A 92 -21.97 23.79 -1.97
N GLY A 93 -23.06 23.50 -1.26
CA GLY A 93 -23.01 22.89 0.07
C GLY A 93 -22.38 21.49 0.06
N ILE A 94 -22.68 20.67 -0.96
CA ILE A 94 -22.04 19.35 -1.13
C ILE A 94 -20.54 19.49 -1.38
N ILE A 95 -20.11 20.42 -2.24
CA ILE A 95 -18.70 20.66 -2.54
C ILE A 95 -17.95 21.05 -1.25
N GLN A 96 -18.46 22.04 -0.52
CA GLN A 96 -17.85 22.51 0.73
C GLN A 96 -17.72 21.39 1.78
N GLU A 97 -18.76 20.56 1.93
CA GLU A 97 -18.72 19.44 2.87
C GLU A 97 -17.73 18.35 2.44
N ILE A 98 -17.66 18.03 1.14
CA ILE A 98 -16.67 17.08 0.61
C ILE A 98 -15.26 17.60 0.82
N GLU A 99 -14.99 18.88 0.54
CA GLU A 99 -13.68 19.51 0.77
C GLU A 99 -13.29 19.48 2.25
N ALA A 100 -14.19 19.88 3.14
CA ALA A 100 -13.97 19.87 4.59
C ALA A 100 -13.69 18.46 5.12
N ARG A 101 -14.48 17.47 4.71
CA ARG A 101 -14.29 16.06 5.07
C ARG A 101 -12.98 15.51 4.51
N THR A 102 -12.60 15.90 3.30
CA THR A 102 -11.35 15.47 2.67
C THR A 102 -10.16 16.04 3.44
N ALA A 103 -10.15 17.34 3.73
CA ALA A 103 -9.08 17.97 4.52
C ALA A 103 -8.94 17.32 5.90
N LYS A 104 -10.07 17.11 6.60
CA LYS A 104 -10.08 16.47 7.92
C LYS A 104 -9.54 15.04 7.89
N SER A 105 -9.94 14.24 6.91
CA SER A 105 -9.51 12.84 6.81
C SER A 105 -8.11 12.70 6.21
N ASN A 106 -7.62 13.68 5.45
CA ASN A 106 -6.27 13.68 4.88
C ASN A 106 -5.17 14.14 5.86
N ARG A 107 -5.50 14.30 7.15
CA ARG A 107 -4.57 14.78 8.16
C ARG A 107 -3.39 13.84 8.39
N SER A 108 -3.63 12.54 8.41
CA SER A 108 -2.58 11.53 8.60
C SER A 108 -2.93 10.20 7.94
N ASN A 109 -1.95 9.30 7.85
CA ASN A 109 -2.17 7.96 7.29
C ASN A 109 -3.32 7.25 8.04
N ILE A 110 -3.32 7.29 9.39
CA ILE A 110 -4.36 6.66 10.22
C ILE A 110 -5.78 7.16 9.85
N THR A 111 -5.96 8.47 9.67
CA THR A 111 -7.28 9.03 9.35
C THR A 111 -7.72 8.69 7.92
N ARG A 112 -6.80 8.73 6.96
CA ARG A 112 -7.05 8.34 5.56
C ARG A 112 -7.47 6.88 5.46
N THR A 113 -6.66 6.00 6.05
CA THR A 113 -6.88 4.55 6.02
C THR A 113 -8.22 4.20 6.64
N ARG A 114 -8.62 4.87 7.74
CA ARG A 114 -9.95 4.68 8.35
C ARG A 114 -11.08 5.16 7.46
N ALA A 115 -10.91 6.31 6.79
CA ALA A 115 -11.94 6.87 5.92
C ALA A 115 -12.26 5.94 4.74
N TYR A 116 -11.24 5.32 4.14
CA TYR A 116 -11.41 4.29 3.12
C TYR A 116 -12.22 3.08 3.60
N LEU A 117 -11.92 2.56 4.80
CA LEU A 117 -12.68 1.44 5.38
C LEU A 117 -14.15 1.81 5.61
N ASN A 118 -14.40 3.04 6.07
CA ASN A 118 -15.75 3.53 6.31
C ASN A 118 -16.56 3.64 5.00
N CYS A 119 -15.95 4.11 3.90
CA CYS A 119 -16.58 4.11 2.59
C CYS A 119 -17.00 2.69 2.19
N TYR A 120 -16.09 1.71 2.31
CA TYR A 120 -16.37 0.34 1.94
C TYR A 120 -17.46 -0.31 2.80
N LYS A 121 -17.43 -0.10 4.12
CA LYS A 121 -18.45 -0.65 5.03
C LYS A 121 -19.86 -0.14 4.70
N GLN A 122 -19.98 1.10 4.24
CA GLN A 122 -21.26 1.70 3.85
C GLN A 122 -21.68 1.34 2.42
N PHE A 123 -20.72 1.23 1.50
CA PHE A 123 -20.93 0.95 0.08
C PHE A 123 -19.96 -0.14 -0.40
N PRO A 124 -20.28 -1.43 -0.17
CA PRO A 124 -19.38 -2.55 -0.47
C PRO A 124 -19.03 -2.72 -1.95
N GLU A 125 -19.79 -2.11 -2.86
CA GLU A 125 -19.48 -2.02 -4.29
C GLU A 125 -18.29 -1.10 -4.60
N LEU A 126 -17.88 -0.23 -3.68
CA LEU A 126 -16.67 0.59 -3.82
C LEU A 126 -15.42 -0.25 -3.49
N HIS A 127 -15.17 -1.31 -4.26
CA HIS A 127 -14.06 -2.25 -4.04
C HIS A 127 -12.71 -1.53 -3.89
N TRP A 128 -12.45 -0.50 -4.70
CA TRP A 128 -11.21 0.26 -4.63
C TRP A 128 -10.98 0.89 -3.25
N SER A 129 -12.03 1.34 -2.56
CA SER A 129 -11.89 1.91 -1.21
C SER A 129 -11.36 0.87 -0.21
N PHE A 130 -11.77 -0.40 -0.31
CA PHE A 130 -11.21 -1.44 0.56
C PHE A 130 -9.78 -1.80 0.19
N LEU A 131 -9.46 -1.84 -1.11
CA LEU A 131 -8.10 -2.03 -1.57
C LEU A 131 -7.19 -0.91 -1.05
N ALA A 132 -7.60 0.35 -1.22
CA ALA A 132 -6.88 1.53 -0.75
C ALA A 132 -6.72 1.52 0.77
N HIS A 133 -7.72 1.07 1.53
CA HIS A 133 -7.58 0.82 2.96
C HIS A 133 -6.42 -0.14 3.25
N MET A 134 -6.43 -1.32 2.64
CA MET A 134 -5.42 -2.35 2.92
C MET A 134 -4.01 -1.97 2.46
N VAL A 135 -3.88 -1.31 1.30
CA VAL A 135 -2.59 -0.79 0.81
C VAL A 135 -2.10 0.35 1.70
N SER A 136 -2.97 1.26 2.13
CA SER A 136 -2.61 2.37 3.01
C SER A 136 -2.15 1.90 4.40
N ARG A 137 -2.69 0.78 4.92
CA ARG A 137 -2.16 0.14 6.14
C ARG A 137 -0.71 -0.32 5.98
N ASN A 138 -0.33 -0.79 4.79
CA ASN A 138 1.06 -1.17 4.49
C ASN A 138 2.00 0.03 4.48
N ALA A 139 1.55 1.15 3.93
CA ALA A 139 2.28 2.40 4.03
C ALA A 139 2.43 2.86 5.49
N GLY A 140 1.38 2.70 6.31
CA GLY A 140 1.40 3.09 7.72
C GLY A 140 2.47 2.36 8.53
N TRP A 141 2.55 1.03 8.45
CA TRP A 141 3.63 0.30 9.14
C TRP A 141 5.00 0.54 8.51
N SER A 142 5.08 0.75 7.19
CA SER A 142 6.34 1.12 6.53
C SER A 142 6.89 2.43 7.08
N MET A 143 6.03 3.42 7.33
CA MET A 143 6.42 4.71 7.91
C MET A 143 6.92 4.56 9.35
N SER A 144 6.20 3.81 10.21
CA SER A 144 6.62 3.61 11.60
C SER A 144 7.93 2.85 11.71
N ASP A 145 8.11 1.84 10.85
CA ASP A 145 9.30 1.02 10.83
C ASP A 145 10.57 1.80 10.51
N LEU A 146 10.50 2.93 9.79
CA LEU A 146 11.66 3.80 9.62
C LEU A 146 12.30 4.18 10.96
N LYS A 147 11.51 4.22 12.05
CA LYS A 147 11.98 4.45 13.43
C LYS A 147 11.84 3.20 14.33
N GLY A 148 11.65 2.02 13.73
CA GLY A 148 11.64 0.72 14.39
C GLY A 148 13.02 0.06 14.35
N GLY A 149 13.31 -0.82 15.31
CA GLY A 149 14.69 -1.23 15.64
C GLY A 149 15.50 -1.78 14.47
N LEU A 150 14.90 -2.64 13.63
CA LEU A 150 15.63 -3.23 12.50
C LEU A 150 15.98 -2.24 11.39
N MET A 151 15.09 -1.28 11.08
CA MET A 151 15.27 -0.39 9.93
C MET A 151 15.88 0.96 10.34
N SER A 152 15.65 1.39 11.59
CA SER A 152 16.22 2.61 12.13
C SER A 152 17.73 2.62 12.06
N ASP A 153 18.34 1.46 12.28
CA ASP A 153 19.80 1.35 12.42
C ASP A 153 20.48 1.15 11.05
N LEU A 154 19.70 0.73 10.03
CA LEU A 154 20.15 0.58 8.65
C LEU A 154 20.18 1.88 7.85
N MET A 155 19.58 2.94 8.36
CA MET A 155 19.42 4.21 7.66
C MET A 155 19.79 5.41 8.53
N GLU A 156 20.63 6.29 8.01
CA GLU A 156 20.90 7.57 8.65
C GLU A 156 19.63 8.42 8.80
N GLN A 157 19.59 9.26 9.83
CA GLN A 157 18.43 10.08 10.15
C GLN A 157 17.87 10.90 8.96
N PRO A 158 18.69 11.61 8.14
CA PRO A 158 18.16 12.37 7.01
C PRO A 158 17.44 11.49 5.98
N MET A 159 17.95 10.28 5.72
CA MET A 159 17.32 9.34 4.79
C MET A 159 15.97 8.84 5.31
N ARG A 160 15.85 8.58 6.61
CA ARG A 160 14.58 8.18 7.24
C ARG A 160 13.51 9.27 7.11
N GLU A 161 13.89 10.51 7.35
CA GLU A 161 13.00 11.68 7.19
C GLU A 161 12.55 11.85 5.73
N ASP A 162 13.46 11.68 4.77
CA ASP A 162 13.12 11.77 3.35
C ASP A 162 12.20 10.62 2.90
N MET A 163 12.47 9.39 3.34
CA MET A 163 11.60 8.24 3.10
C MET A 163 10.21 8.45 3.68
N TYR A 164 10.11 8.97 4.91
CA TYR A 164 8.82 9.30 5.52
C TYR A 164 8.08 10.35 4.69
N ARG A 165 8.75 11.44 4.29
CA ARG A 165 8.15 12.48 3.43
C ARG A 165 7.64 11.92 2.11
N LEU A 166 8.40 11.03 1.47
CA LEU A 166 7.98 10.37 0.22
C LEU A 166 6.71 9.55 0.42
N LEU A 167 6.73 8.63 1.39
CA LEU A 167 5.59 7.76 1.68
C LEU A 167 4.36 8.58 2.03
N GLU A 168 4.52 9.58 2.89
CA GLU A 168 3.42 10.40 3.37
C GLU A 168 2.85 11.29 2.26
N ARG A 169 3.70 11.91 1.45
CA ARG A 169 3.28 12.72 0.29
C ARG A 169 2.52 11.88 -0.73
N CYS A 170 3.00 10.68 -1.07
CA CYS A 170 2.28 9.76 -1.95
C CYS A 170 0.86 9.48 -1.41
N ASN A 171 0.76 9.03 -0.16
CA ASN A 171 -0.52 8.64 0.43
C ASN A 171 -1.50 9.82 0.54
N ALA A 172 -1.01 11.00 0.88
CA ALA A 172 -1.82 12.20 1.00
C ALA A 172 -2.35 12.69 -0.36
N LEU A 173 -1.51 12.66 -1.41
CA LEU A 173 -1.90 13.04 -2.77
C LEU A 173 -2.94 12.09 -3.36
N ILE A 174 -2.74 10.78 -3.19
CA ILE A 174 -3.68 9.75 -3.62
C ILE A 174 -5.04 9.96 -2.95
N PHE A 175 -5.04 10.18 -1.63
CA PHE A 175 -6.27 10.39 -0.88
C PHE A 175 -6.99 11.66 -1.27
N GLN A 176 -6.25 12.75 -1.47
CA GLN A 176 -6.82 14.02 -1.88
C GLN A 176 -7.52 13.95 -3.24
N ASP A 177 -7.01 13.15 -4.17
CA ASP A 177 -7.64 12.95 -5.47
C ASP A 177 -8.82 11.96 -5.40
N ALA A 178 -8.63 10.80 -4.76
CA ALA A 178 -9.61 9.72 -4.82
C ALA A 178 -10.78 9.87 -3.83
N TYR A 179 -10.53 10.35 -2.61
CA TYR A 179 -11.56 10.38 -1.56
C TYR A 179 -12.75 11.30 -1.88
N PRO A 180 -12.57 12.52 -2.45
CA PRO A 180 -13.69 13.33 -2.94
C PRO A 180 -14.58 12.59 -3.94
N GLN A 181 -13.98 11.79 -4.83
CA GLN A 181 -14.73 10.99 -5.82
C GLN A 181 -15.62 9.95 -5.14
N LEU A 182 -15.10 9.26 -4.12
CA LEU A 182 -15.86 8.31 -3.31
C LEU A 182 -17.02 9.00 -2.59
N LEU A 183 -16.76 10.15 -1.96
CA LEU A 183 -17.80 10.92 -1.28
C LEU A 183 -18.88 11.39 -2.25
N LEU A 184 -18.50 11.86 -3.43
CA LEU A 184 -19.43 12.31 -4.46
C LEU A 184 -20.36 11.18 -4.91
N TYR A 185 -19.84 9.95 -5.04
CA TYR A 185 -20.66 8.76 -5.29
C TYR A 185 -21.65 8.50 -4.13
N MET A 186 -21.19 8.58 -2.87
CA MET A 186 -22.05 8.37 -1.70
C MET A 186 -23.19 9.41 -1.64
N TYR A 187 -22.91 10.68 -1.94
CA TYR A 187 -23.94 11.72 -2.10
C TYR A 187 -24.88 11.42 -3.26
N SER A 188 -24.34 11.03 -4.42
CA SER A 188 -25.14 10.65 -5.59
C SER A 188 -26.12 9.52 -5.26
N ARG A 189 -25.65 8.49 -4.54
CA ARG A 189 -26.46 7.38 -4.05
C ARG A 189 -27.56 7.81 -3.09
N THR A 190 -27.24 8.72 -2.17
CA THR A 190 -28.20 9.22 -1.17
C THR A 190 -29.28 10.08 -1.83
N LEU A 191 -28.93 10.87 -2.84
CA LEU A 191 -29.86 11.75 -3.57
C LEU A 191 -30.58 11.07 -4.74
N GLY A 192 -30.17 9.85 -5.11
CA GLY A 192 -30.75 9.12 -6.25
C GLY A 192 -30.43 9.71 -7.63
N LYS A 193 -29.43 10.60 -7.75
CA LYS A 193 -29.03 11.24 -9.01
C LYS A 193 -27.52 11.30 -9.16
N SER A 194 -27.00 11.22 -10.39
CA SER A 194 -25.57 11.43 -10.65
C SER A 194 -25.16 12.86 -10.29
N LEU A 195 -24.01 13.00 -9.64
CA LEU A 195 -23.35 14.28 -9.37
C LEU A 195 -21.96 14.38 -10.02
N PHE A 196 -21.61 13.49 -10.95
CA PHE A 196 -20.24 13.39 -11.47
C PHE A 196 -19.81 14.56 -12.37
N HIS A 197 -20.73 15.40 -12.79
CA HIS A 197 -20.43 16.72 -13.38
C HIS A 197 -19.70 17.67 -12.39
N LEU A 198 -19.67 17.34 -11.10
CA LEU A 198 -18.92 18.06 -10.06
C LEU A 198 -17.48 17.54 -9.87
N LEU A 199 -17.07 16.45 -10.54
CA LEU A 199 -15.71 15.89 -10.37
C LEU A 199 -14.60 16.93 -10.62
N SER A 200 -14.81 17.82 -11.60
CA SER A 200 -13.85 18.88 -11.93
C SER A 200 -13.64 19.91 -10.83
N GLU A 201 -14.63 20.10 -9.94
CA GLU A 201 -14.51 21.01 -8.78
C GLU A 201 -13.48 20.48 -7.77
N PHE A 202 -13.27 19.16 -7.74
CA PHE A 202 -12.25 18.50 -6.92
C PHE A 202 -10.93 18.28 -7.67
N HIS A 203 -10.75 18.91 -8.84
CA HIS A 203 -9.58 18.78 -9.71
C HIS A 203 -9.29 17.34 -10.18
N VAL A 204 -10.30 16.48 -10.14
CA VAL A 204 -10.20 15.10 -10.62
C VAL A 204 -9.98 15.11 -12.13
N SER A 205 -9.06 14.27 -12.60
CA SER A 205 -8.77 14.15 -14.03
C SER A 205 -10.03 13.82 -14.83
N ALA A 206 -10.18 14.43 -16.01
CA ALA A 206 -11.25 14.08 -16.94
C ALA A 206 -11.24 12.60 -17.32
N PHE A 207 -10.10 11.91 -17.16
CA PHE A 207 -9.99 10.47 -17.30
C PHE A 207 -11.01 9.70 -16.45
N MET A 208 -11.32 10.16 -15.24
CA MET A 208 -12.21 9.43 -14.32
C MET A 208 -13.69 9.60 -14.62
N HIS A 209 -14.09 10.61 -15.40
CA HIS A 209 -15.50 10.92 -15.62
C HIS A 209 -16.28 9.75 -16.30
N PRO A 210 -15.80 9.14 -17.41
CA PRO A 210 -16.46 7.98 -18.02
C PRO A 210 -16.61 6.78 -17.09
N PHE A 211 -15.63 6.54 -16.20
CA PHE A 211 -15.68 5.42 -15.25
C PHE A 211 -16.78 5.60 -14.21
N TRP A 212 -16.92 6.81 -13.66
CA TRP A 212 -17.94 7.11 -12.67
C TRP A 212 -19.35 7.09 -13.25
N GLU A 213 -19.55 7.68 -14.43
CA GLU A 213 -20.83 7.61 -15.14
C GLU A 213 -21.22 6.16 -15.48
N ARG A 214 -20.27 5.35 -15.95
CA ARG A 214 -20.54 3.94 -16.21
C ARG A 214 -20.83 3.16 -14.92
N PHE A 215 -20.07 3.41 -13.85
CA PHE A 215 -20.31 2.78 -12.55
C PHE A 215 -21.67 3.19 -11.96
N TRP A 216 -22.13 4.43 -12.21
CA TRP A 216 -23.45 4.92 -11.83
C TRP A 216 -24.58 4.03 -12.37
N LEU A 217 -24.44 3.58 -13.61
CA LEU A 217 -25.45 2.79 -14.31
C LEU A 217 -25.32 1.29 -14.03
N GLU A 218 -24.08 0.78 -14.01
CA GLU A 218 -23.85 -0.67 -14.13
C GLU A 218 -23.24 -1.32 -12.90
N ARG A 219 -22.74 -0.54 -11.94
CA ARG A 219 -22.07 -1.00 -10.71
C ARG A 219 -20.89 -1.97 -10.95
N ASP A 220 -20.24 -1.88 -12.11
CA ASP A 220 -19.03 -2.67 -12.42
C ASP A 220 -17.85 -2.20 -11.57
N SER A 221 -17.68 -2.86 -10.43
CA SER A 221 -16.69 -2.49 -9.41
C SER A 221 -15.26 -2.73 -9.88
N ALA A 222 -15.04 -3.72 -10.76
CA ALA A 222 -13.70 -4.01 -11.29
C ALA A 222 -13.26 -2.96 -12.30
N LEU A 223 -14.18 -2.50 -13.16
CA LEU A 223 -13.89 -1.46 -14.12
C LEU A 223 -13.61 -0.12 -13.42
N LEU A 224 -14.43 0.27 -12.44
CA LEU A 224 -14.18 1.48 -11.64
C LEU A 224 -12.84 1.38 -10.88
N ALA A 225 -12.57 0.27 -10.20
CA ALA A 225 -11.33 0.10 -9.46
C ALA A 225 -10.10 0.15 -10.37
N THR A 226 -10.21 -0.40 -11.58
CA THR A 226 -9.15 -0.31 -12.60
C THR A 226 -8.92 1.14 -13.03
N GLY A 227 -9.98 1.92 -13.26
CA GLY A 227 -9.87 3.35 -13.55
C GLY A 227 -9.19 4.13 -12.42
N LEU A 228 -9.62 3.91 -11.18
CA LEU A 228 -9.03 4.56 -10.00
C LEU A 228 -7.55 4.18 -9.81
N ILE A 229 -7.17 2.91 -10.04
CA ILE A 229 -5.75 2.47 -10.01
C ILE A 229 -4.93 3.21 -11.06
N ILE A 230 -5.39 3.27 -12.31
CA ILE A 230 -4.66 3.95 -13.39
C ILE A 230 -4.52 5.45 -13.06
N ASN A 231 -5.61 6.07 -12.63
CA ASN A 231 -5.63 7.49 -12.27
C ASN A 231 -4.68 7.78 -11.10
N GLU A 232 -4.69 6.95 -10.05
CA GLU A 232 -3.77 7.06 -8.92
C GLU A 232 -2.31 7.05 -9.38
N GLN A 233 -1.93 6.04 -10.17
CA GLN A 233 -0.55 5.84 -10.61
C GLN A 233 -0.05 6.95 -11.54
N GLN A 234 -0.93 7.48 -12.40
CA GLN A 234 -0.64 8.65 -13.24
C GLN A 234 -0.58 9.95 -12.42
N TYR A 235 -1.44 10.09 -11.41
CA TYR A 235 -1.49 11.27 -10.56
C TYR A 235 -0.18 11.46 -9.77
N ILE A 236 0.37 10.38 -9.22
CA ILE A 236 1.63 10.40 -8.46
C ILE A 236 2.87 10.44 -9.36
N GLU A 237 2.79 9.97 -10.60
CA GLU A 237 3.94 9.91 -11.52
C GLU A 237 4.59 11.29 -11.67
N GLY A 238 3.83 12.29 -12.13
CA GLY A 238 4.38 13.64 -12.32
C GLY A 238 4.60 14.41 -11.02
N ARG A 239 3.81 14.13 -9.97
CA ARG A 239 3.83 14.92 -8.71
C ARG A 239 4.86 14.45 -7.70
N VAL A 240 5.24 13.17 -7.75
CA VAL A 240 6.13 12.56 -6.76
C VAL A 240 7.26 11.81 -7.44
N VAL A 241 6.94 10.86 -8.32
CA VAL A 241 7.96 9.97 -8.91
C VAL A 241 8.95 10.78 -9.74
N GLN A 242 8.49 11.72 -10.57
CA GLN A 242 9.34 12.57 -11.40
C GLN A 242 9.80 13.86 -10.70
N HIS A 243 9.39 14.09 -9.45
CA HIS A 243 9.76 15.30 -8.72
C HIS A 243 11.26 15.31 -8.39
N HIS A 244 11.95 16.40 -8.75
CA HIS A 244 13.42 16.49 -8.67
C HIS A 244 13.97 16.15 -7.28
N TYR A 245 13.29 16.63 -6.23
CA TYR A 245 13.67 16.36 -4.84
C TYR A 245 13.72 14.84 -4.55
N PHE A 246 12.63 14.11 -4.83
CA PHE A 246 12.53 12.69 -4.49
C PHE A 246 13.42 11.82 -5.38
N GLN A 247 13.57 12.18 -6.66
CA GLN A 247 14.53 11.54 -7.57
C GLN A 247 15.95 11.62 -7.02
N LYS A 248 16.40 12.82 -6.63
CA LYS A 248 17.76 13.05 -6.15
C LYS A 248 18.00 12.45 -4.76
N GLN A 249 17.05 12.62 -3.85
CA GLN A 249 17.25 12.27 -2.44
C GLN A 249 16.92 10.81 -2.11
N ILE A 250 16.16 10.11 -2.96
CA ILE A 250 15.67 8.77 -2.64
C ILE A 250 15.77 7.83 -3.84
N LEU A 251 15.01 8.07 -4.90
CA LEU A 251 14.75 7.05 -5.93
C LEU A 251 16.00 6.64 -6.73
N ARG A 252 16.96 7.54 -6.89
CA ARG A 252 18.25 7.26 -7.56
C ARG A 252 19.34 6.78 -6.59
N LYS A 253 19.10 6.76 -5.28
CA LYS A 253 20.12 6.31 -4.32
C LYS A 253 20.30 4.79 -4.40
N PRO A 254 21.54 4.28 -4.36
CA PRO A 254 21.79 2.85 -4.37
C PRO A 254 21.08 2.10 -3.24
N SER A 255 20.93 2.71 -2.06
CA SER A 255 20.21 2.14 -0.93
C SER A 255 18.75 1.82 -1.26
N PHE A 256 18.04 2.71 -1.96
CA PHE A 256 16.67 2.48 -2.39
C PHE A 256 16.57 1.36 -3.44
N LEU A 257 17.48 1.34 -4.41
CA LEU A 257 17.55 0.30 -5.44
C LEU A 257 17.87 -1.08 -4.84
N LEU A 258 18.72 -1.13 -3.80
CA LEU A 258 19.00 -2.35 -3.04
C LEU A 258 17.74 -2.82 -2.29
N HIS A 259 17.01 -1.92 -1.61
CA HIS A 259 15.73 -2.26 -0.97
C HIS A 259 14.73 -2.89 -1.94
N SER A 260 14.61 -2.35 -3.16
CA SER A 260 13.77 -2.93 -4.22
C SER A 260 14.26 -4.33 -4.63
N LYS A 261 15.57 -4.48 -4.89
CA LYS A 261 16.19 -5.75 -5.28
C LYS A 261 16.13 -6.85 -4.21
N PHE A 262 16.05 -6.48 -2.93
CA PHE A 262 15.86 -7.43 -1.82
C PHE A 262 14.39 -7.81 -1.59
N GLN A 263 13.48 -7.44 -2.50
CA GLN A 263 12.05 -7.74 -2.43
C GLN A 263 11.38 -7.15 -1.18
N MET A 264 11.84 -5.99 -0.70
CA MET A 264 11.27 -5.34 0.48
C MET A 264 10.04 -4.48 0.17
N ASN A 265 9.76 -4.23 -1.11
CA ASN A 265 8.56 -3.54 -1.61
C ASN A 265 7.35 -4.49 -1.64
N GLN A 266 7.00 -5.06 -0.49
CA GLN A 266 5.91 -6.00 -0.36
C GLN A 266 4.63 -5.29 0.07
N ILE A 267 3.51 -5.62 -0.57
CA ILE A 267 2.19 -5.27 -0.07
C ILE A 267 1.52 -6.55 0.39
N ILE A 268 1.26 -6.62 1.69
CA ILE A 268 0.74 -7.80 2.36
C ILE A 268 -0.57 -7.53 3.09
N PHE A 269 -1.46 -8.50 3.14
CA PHE A 269 -2.76 -8.49 3.78
C PHE A 269 -2.84 -9.69 4.74
N PRO A 270 -2.97 -9.44 6.05
CA PRO A 270 -3.20 -10.50 7.02
C PRO A 270 -4.55 -11.18 6.78
N LEU A 271 -4.58 -12.48 7.03
CA LEU A 271 -5.77 -13.31 7.00
C LEU A 271 -6.12 -13.71 8.42
N THR A 272 -7.34 -13.44 8.85
CA THR A 272 -7.87 -13.95 10.13
C THR A 272 -9.00 -14.92 9.82
N ILE A 273 -8.96 -16.11 10.45
CA ILE A 273 -10.11 -17.03 10.44
C ILE A 273 -11.01 -16.62 11.60
N GLU A 274 -12.31 -16.45 11.34
CA GLU A 274 -13.30 -16.36 12.41
C GLU A 274 -13.34 -17.71 13.13
N HIS A 275 -12.66 -17.81 14.27
CA HIS A 275 -12.91 -18.91 15.21
C HIS A 275 -14.19 -18.59 15.98
N PRO A 276 -15.18 -19.50 16.05
CA PRO A 276 -16.25 -19.40 17.02
C PRO A 276 -15.57 -19.31 18.40
N VAL A 277 -15.87 -18.25 19.14
CA VAL A 277 -15.35 -18.03 20.49
C VAL A 277 -15.78 -19.22 21.36
N GLN A 278 -14.84 -20.13 21.61
CA GLN A 278 -14.87 -21.03 22.75
C GLN A 278 -13.69 -20.65 23.63
N ASP A 279 -14.02 -20.31 24.86
CA ASP A 279 -13.15 -19.89 25.97
C ASP A 279 -12.62 -18.44 25.95
N SER A 280 -13.51 -17.57 26.42
CA SER A 280 -13.18 -16.34 27.13
C SER A 280 -12.27 -16.62 28.32
N ASN A 281 -10.97 -16.30 28.21
CA ASN A 281 -10.14 -15.79 29.32
C ASN A 281 -8.70 -15.41 28.92
N GLN A 282 -8.43 -15.05 27.66
CA GLN A 282 -7.19 -14.37 27.29
C GLN A 282 -7.49 -13.22 26.35
N SER A 283 -7.20 -11.99 26.80
CA SER A 283 -7.25 -10.77 26.02
C SER A 283 -6.06 -10.69 25.06
N SER A 284 -5.99 -11.60 24.09
CA SER A 284 -5.00 -11.60 23.02
C SER A 284 -5.61 -11.04 21.73
N LEU A 285 -4.85 -10.20 21.01
CA LEU A 285 -5.25 -9.71 19.69
C LEU A 285 -5.56 -10.89 18.76
N PRO A 286 -6.54 -10.77 17.83
CA PRO A 286 -6.81 -11.83 16.86
C PRO A 286 -5.54 -12.19 16.11
N GLN A 287 -5.12 -13.45 16.19
CA GLN A 287 -3.90 -13.89 15.52
C GLN A 287 -4.18 -14.04 14.02
N ALA A 288 -3.39 -13.39 13.17
CA ALA A 288 -3.39 -13.67 11.75
C ALA A 288 -2.95 -15.13 11.53
N THR A 289 -3.77 -15.90 10.84
CA THR A 289 -3.52 -17.32 10.53
C THR A 289 -2.62 -17.49 9.30
N GLY A 290 -2.33 -16.39 8.61
CA GLY A 290 -1.45 -16.32 7.46
C GLY A 290 -1.46 -14.93 6.84
N ILE A 291 -0.57 -14.71 5.87
CA ILE A 291 -0.44 -13.45 5.15
C ILE A 291 -0.50 -13.76 3.65
N CYS A 292 -1.33 -13.01 2.92
CA CYS A 292 -1.28 -12.99 1.46
C CYS A 292 -0.75 -11.65 0.94
N GLY A 293 -0.20 -11.59 -0.25
CA GLY A 293 0.37 -10.35 -0.77
C GLY A 293 1.07 -10.54 -2.10
N LEU A 294 1.67 -9.45 -2.57
CA LEU A 294 2.49 -9.43 -3.77
C LEU A 294 3.73 -8.56 -3.52
N ILE A 295 4.74 -8.75 -4.37
CA ILE A 295 6.00 -8.02 -4.36
C ILE A 295 6.04 -7.15 -5.61
N LEU A 296 6.38 -5.88 -5.45
CA LEU A 296 6.69 -4.97 -6.55
C LEU A 296 8.21 -4.97 -6.76
N GLU A 297 8.65 -5.19 -7.99
CA GLU A 297 10.08 -5.33 -8.33
C GLU A 297 10.69 -3.95 -8.67
N ASP A 298 10.02 -3.16 -9.52
CA ASP A 298 10.43 -1.79 -9.88
C ASP A 298 9.33 -0.75 -9.60
N PHE A 299 9.55 0.06 -8.56
CA PHE A 299 8.66 1.17 -8.24
C PHE A 299 8.76 2.33 -9.23
N THR A 300 9.82 2.45 -10.02
CA THR A 300 9.99 3.57 -10.96
C THR A 300 9.20 3.38 -12.26
N ASP A 301 8.83 2.14 -12.60
CA ASP A 301 8.05 1.83 -13.79
C ASP A 301 6.54 1.99 -13.53
N ILE A 302 5.92 2.96 -14.22
CA ILE A 302 4.47 3.20 -14.14
C ILE A 302 3.62 2.02 -14.63
N HIS A 303 4.05 1.31 -15.67
CA HIS A 303 3.33 0.15 -16.18
C HIS A 303 3.33 -0.97 -15.14
N GLU A 304 4.48 -1.22 -14.51
CA GLU A 304 4.58 -2.20 -13.44
C GLU A 304 3.67 -1.84 -12.26
N ARG A 305 3.70 -0.58 -11.79
CA ARG A 305 2.83 -0.16 -10.67
C ARG A 305 1.34 -0.28 -11.00
N ILE A 306 0.93 0.02 -12.24
CA ILE A 306 -0.47 -0.14 -12.68
C ILE A 306 -0.88 -1.63 -12.66
N GLU A 307 -0.07 -2.51 -13.24
CA GLU A 307 -0.37 -3.96 -13.27
C GLU A 307 -0.29 -4.59 -11.88
N PHE A 308 0.61 -4.09 -11.02
CA PHE A 308 0.70 -4.48 -9.62
C PHE A 308 -0.58 -4.10 -8.85
N GLY A 309 -1.06 -2.86 -8.98
CA GLY A 309 -2.32 -2.43 -8.38
C GLY A 309 -3.52 -3.27 -8.83
N LYS A 310 -3.61 -3.60 -10.12
CA LYS A 310 -4.64 -4.51 -10.65
C LYS A 310 -4.51 -5.92 -10.11
N SER A 311 -3.28 -6.41 -9.95
CA SER A 311 -3.02 -7.75 -9.41
C SER A 311 -3.40 -7.84 -7.94
N LEU A 312 -3.14 -6.80 -7.14
CA LEU A 312 -3.61 -6.68 -5.76
C LEU A 312 -5.15 -6.65 -5.69
N TYR A 313 -5.81 -5.87 -6.56
CA TYR A 313 -7.26 -5.88 -6.70
C TYR A 313 -7.78 -7.29 -7.00
N ALA A 314 -7.18 -7.96 -7.98
CA ALA A 314 -7.61 -9.27 -8.42
C ALA A 314 -7.35 -10.37 -7.39
N MET A 315 -6.29 -10.25 -6.59
CA MET A 315 -6.02 -11.10 -5.45
C MET A 315 -7.10 -10.91 -4.37
N LEU A 316 -7.35 -9.67 -3.97
CA LEU A 316 -8.26 -9.33 -2.87
C LEU A 316 -9.71 -9.69 -3.19
N PHE A 317 -10.19 -9.33 -4.39
CA PHE A 317 -11.60 -9.51 -4.76
C PHE A 317 -11.86 -10.77 -5.59
N GLY A 318 -10.82 -11.38 -6.18
CA GLY A 318 -10.97 -12.54 -7.07
C GLY A 318 -11.04 -13.90 -6.37
N TYR A 319 -10.75 -13.97 -5.07
CA TYR A 319 -10.77 -15.20 -4.26
C TYR A 319 -11.60 -15.03 -2.98
N GLN A 320 -12.51 -15.97 -2.71
CA GLN A 320 -13.45 -15.87 -1.59
C GLN A 320 -12.78 -15.98 -0.23
N ASN A 321 -11.84 -16.91 -0.09
CA ASN A 321 -11.11 -17.12 1.16
C ASN A 321 -10.23 -15.90 1.48
N VAL A 322 -9.61 -15.29 0.46
CA VAL A 322 -8.82 -14.07 0.62
C VAL A 322 -9.71 -12.91 1.06
N LEU A 323 -10.79 -12.61 0.33
CA LEU A 323 -11.66 -11.49 0.70
C LEU A 323 -12.17 -11.64 2.14
N SER A 324 -12.72 -12.81 2.48
CA SER A 324 -13.35 -13.05 3.79
C SER A 324 -12.33 -12.91 4.93
N GLY A 325 -11.15 -13.51 4.79
CA GLY A 325 -10.10 -13.43 5.81
C GLY A 325 -9.53 -12.02 5.98
N VAL A 326 -9.35 -11.28 4.88
CA VAL A 326 -8.87 -9.89 4.92
C VAL A 326 -9.94 -8.95 5.48
N GLN A 327 -11.22 -9.16 5.16
CA GLN A 327 -12.33 -8.41 5.76
C GLN A 327 -12.42 -8.65 7.28
N ALA A 328 -12.38 -9.91 7.71
CA ALA A 328 -12.40 -10.27 9.13
C ALA A 328 -11.26 -9.56 9.88
N PHE A 329 -10.05 -9.58 9.32
CA PHE A 329 -8.91 -8.85 9.84
C PHE A 329 -9.17 -7.34 9.91
N ALA A 330 -9.53 -6.72 8.79
CA ALA A 330 -9.68 -5.27 8.67
C ALA A 330 -10.81 -4.71 9.55
N PHE A 331 -11.86 -5.49 9.77
CA PHE A 331 -13.01 -5.08 10.58
C PHE A 331 -12.75 -5.21 12.08
N THR A 332 -11.84 -6.10 12.48
CA THR A 332 -11.53 -6.37 13.89
C THR A 332 -10.30 -5.57 14.37
N VAL A 333 -9.23 -5.53 13.57
CA VAL A 333 -7.95 -4.94 13.97
C VAL A 333 -7.91 -3.46 13.58
N LYS A 334 -7.94 -2.59 14.60
CA LYS A 334 -7.82 -1.14 14.43
C LYS A 334 -6.44 -0.76 13.89
N HIS A 335 -6.42 0.07 12.85
CA HIS A 335 -5.17 0.60 12.30
C HIS A 335 -4.56 1.71 13.16
N GLN A 336 -3.28 1.55 13.49
CA GLN A 336 -2.40 2.42 14.27
C GLN A 336 -1.02 2.61 13.60
N GLY A 337 -0.74 1.88 12.52
CA GLY A 337 0.48 1.98 11.74
C GLY A 337 1.64 1.17 12.29
N SER A 338 1.42 0.11 13.08
CA SER A 338 2.49 -0.78 13.55
C SER A 338 2.40 -2.16 12.90
N ARG A 339 3.54 -2.81 12.68
CA ARG A 339 3.57 -4.23 12.25
C ARG A 339 3.04 -5.20 13.29
N GLN A 340 2.95 -4.80 14.55
CA GLN A 340 2.28 -5.60 15.58
C GLN A 340 0.84 -5.92 15.20
N GLU A 341 0.17 -5.06 14.43
CA GLU A 341 -1.18 -5.34 13.90
C GLU A 341 -1.20 -6.57 12.98
N TYR A 342 -0.12 -6.80 12.24
CA TYR A 342 -0.03 -7.84 11.22
C TYR A 342 0.49 -9.14 11.82
N TRP A 343 1.45 -9.04 12.75
CA TRP A 343 2.16 -10.20 13.30
C TRP A 343 2.55 -9.95 14.77
N PRO A 344 1.59 -9.98 15.71
CA PRO A 344 1.81 -9.61 17.10
C PRO A 344 2.77 -10.55 17.85
N ALA A 345 2.88 -11.80 17.39
CA ALA A 345 3.85 -12.76 17.93
C ALA A 345 5.29 -12.50 17.46
N LEU A 346 5.51 -11.56 16.53
CA LEU A 346 6.84 -11.19 16.05
C LEU A 346 7.20 -9.73 16.35
N PHE A 347 6.23 -8.83 16.35
CA PHE A 347 6.44 -7.40 16.58
C PHE A 347 5.73 -6.90 17.83
N THR A 348 6.36 -5.93 18.50
CA THR A 348 5.76 -5.18 19.61
C THR A 348 5.95 -3.68 19.40
N ALA A 349 4.94 -2.90 19.77
CA ALA A 349 5.07 -1.44 19.86
C ALA A 349 5.69 -0.97 21.17
N ASP A 350 5.85 -1.85 22.16
CA ASP A 350 6.50 -1.52 23.42
C ASP A 350 8.02 -1.68 23.30
N LYS A 351 8.73 -0.55 23.37
CA LYS A 351 10.19 -0.49 23.29
C LYS A 351 10.87 -1.21 24.46
N GLN A 352 10.25 -1.26 25.64
CA GLN A 352 10.85 -1.87 26.83
C GLN A 352 10.88 -3.40 26.70
N THR A 353 9.85 -3.98 26.13
CA THR A 353 9.75 -5.43 25.88
C THR A 353 10.34 -5.87 24.55
N ALA A 354 10.82 -4.92 23.73
CA ALA A 354 11.38 -5.26 22.44
C ALA A 354 12.80 -5.83 22.58
N LEU A 355 13.18 -6.67 21.62
CA LEU A 355 14.55 -7.12 21.47
C LEU A 355 15.44 -5.92 21.13
N ASN A 356 16.44 -5.67 21.97
CA ASN A 356 17.38 -4.55 21.85
C ASN A 356 18.84 -5.04 21.67
N SER A 357 19.05 -6.27 21.20
CA SER A 357 20.35 -6.93 21.15
C SER A 357 20.83 -7.13 19.71
N PRO A 358 22.13 -6.96 19.38
CA PRO A 358 22.71 -7.07 18.02
C PRO A 358 22.73 -8.50 17.42
N GLN A 359 21.81 -9.37 17.85
CA GLN A 359 21.69 -10.77 17.46
C GLN A 359 20.26 -11.07 17.00
N GLU A 360 19.53 -10.07 16.51
CA GLU A 360 18.15 -10.23 16.05
C GLU A 360 18.02 -11.34 14.99
N SER A 361 19.01 -11.46 14.09
CA SER A 361 19.01 -12.53 13.08
C SER A 361 19.16 -13.93 13.70
N SER A 362 19.99 -14.07 14.73
CA SER A 362 20.20 -15.35 15.43
C SER A 362 18.92 -15.81 16.15
N GLU A 363 18.22 -14.89 16.82
CA GLU A 363 16.95 -15.20 17.48
C GLU A 363 15.86 -15.57 16.46
N LEU A 364 15.77 -14.86 15.33
CA LEU A 364 14.85 -15.18 14.23
C LEU A 364 15.13 -16.54 13.55
N LEU A 365 16.34 -17.06 13.66
CA LEU A 365 16.72 -18.39 13.16
C LEU A 365 16.39 -19.50 14.16
N LYS A 366 16.36 -19.21 15.46
CA LYS A 366 16.10 -20.21 16.51
C LYS A 366 14.65 -20.69 16.53
N GLN A 367 13.70 -19.78 16.31
CA GLN A 367 12.27 -20.10 16.42
C GLN A 367 11.45 -19.38 15.35
N GLU A 368 10.39 -20.05 14.89
CA GLU A 368 9.40 -19.44 14.00
C GLU A 368 8.65 -18.27 14.69
N TRP A 369 8.49 -18.34 16.00
CA TRP A 369 7.85 -17.30 16.80
C TRP A 369 8.83 -16.84 17.86
N LEU A 370 8.94 -15.53 18.09
CA LEU A 370 9.80 -15.03 19.16
C LEU A 370 9.01 -15.05 20.48
N PRO A 371 9.63 -15.49 21.60
CA PRO A 371 8.97 -15.44 22.89
C PRO A 371 8.66 -13.98 23.27
N GLU A 372 7.64 -13.80 24.11
CA GLU A 372 7.29 -12.49 24.66
C GLU A 372 8.51 -11.85 25.33
N GLY A 373 8.74 -10.56 25.07
CA GLY A 373 9.96 -9.87 25.54
C GLY A 373 11.16 -9.98 24.60
N LYS A 374 11.06 -10.72 23.49
CA LYS A 374 12.06 -10.77 22.41
C LYS A 374 11.50 -10.37 21.05
N ASN A 375 10.34 -9.72 21.00
CA ASN A 375 9.72 -9.28 19.76
C ASN A 375 10.47 -8.10 19.14
N LEU A 376 10.40 -7.97 17.83
CA LEU A 376 11.00 -6.86 17.10
C LEU A 376 10.22 -5.56 17.35
N TYR A 377 10.94 -4.47 17.56
CA TYR A 377 10.32 -3.17 17.79
C TYR A 377 9.70 -2.60 16.50
N SER A 378 8.38 -2.37 16.52
CA SER A 378 7.64 -1.63 15.47
C SER A 378 6.69 -0.64 16.15
N PRO A 379 7.06 0.65 16.24
CA PRO A 379 6.30 1.64 17.00
C PRO A 379 4.91 1.91 16.41
N LEU A 380 4.04 2.56 17.20
CA LEU A 380 2.82 3.15 16.65
C LEU A 380 3.17 4.41 15.88
N LEU A 381 2.50 4.66 14.75
CA LEU A 381 2.84 5.78 13.86
C LEU A 381 2.77 7.14 14.56
N LYS A 382 1.71 7.34 15.34
CA LYS A 382 1.45 8.56 16.11
C LYS A 382 2.52 8.89 17.16
N ASP A 383 3.31 7.89 17.58
CA ASP A 383 4.30 8.06 18.65
C ASP A 383 5.66 8.48 18.08
N VAL A 384 5.89 8.25 16.78
CA VAL A 384 7.20 8.48 16.13
C VAL A 384 7.15 9.52 15.01
N TRP A 385 5.96 9.87 14.52
CA TRP A 385 5.75 10.86 13.48
C TRP A 385 4.59 11.80 13.82
N GLN A 386 4.80 13.08 13.56
CA GLN A 386 3.76 14.11 13.70
C GLN A 386 3.06 14.34 12.34
N ASP A 387 1.81 14.81 12.42
CA ASP A 387 1.06 15.24 11.24
C ASP A 387 1.82 16.37 10.55
N MET A 388 2.22 16.16 9.29
CA MET A 388 2.99 17.15 8.53
C MET A 388 2.07 17.93 7.58
N PRO A 389 2.15 19.27 7.56
CA PRO A 389 1.52 20.05 6.50
C PRO A 389 2.22 19.73 5.18
N TYR A 390 1.46 19.67 4.09
CA TYR A 390 2.04 19.42 2.78
C TYR A 390 2.16 20.70 1.98
N GLU A 391 3.17 20.74 1.12
CA GLU A 391 3.29 21.77 0.10
C GLU A 391 2.04 21.81 -0.80
N PRO A 392 1.65 23.00 -1.28
CA PRO A 392 0.61 23.14 -2.28
C PRO A 392 0.79 22.17 -3.43
N ILE A 393 -0.32 21.60 -3.91
CA ILE A 393 -0.29 20.60 -4.97
C ILE A 393 -0.27 21.32 -6.30
N GLN A 394 0.59 20.85 -7.20
CA GLN A 394 0.55 21.29 -8.58
C GLN A 394 -0.79 20.86 -9.21
N GLN A 395 -1.62 21.84 -9.55
CA GLN A 395 -2.92 21.63 -10.16
C GLN A 395 -2.76 21.54 -11.67
N TYR A 396 -2.87 20.33 -12.20
CA TYR A 396 -2.95 20.07 -13.63
C TYR A 396 -3.66 18.74 -13.87
N ASP A 397 -4.38 18.63 -14.97
CA ASP A 397 -4.92 17.35 -15.40
C ASP A 397 -3.84 16.58 -16.17
N TRP A 398 -3.48 15.40 -15.67
CA TRP A 398 -2.45 14.56 -16.29
C TRP A 398 -2.93 13.93 -17.61
N PHE A 399 -4.25 13.83 -17.83
CA PHE A 399 -4.84 13.19 -18.99
C PHE A 399 -4.77 14.10 -20.23
N THR A 400 -3.61 14.07 -20.88
CA THR A 400 -3.25 14.91 -22.03
C THR A 400 -2.99 14.09 -23.30
N ASN A 401 -2.84 12.77 -23.17
CA ASN A 401 -2.56 11.85 -24.26
C ASN A 401 -3.22 10.48 -24.01
N ALA A 402 -3.23 9.63 -25.03
CA ALA A 402 -3.92 8.34 -25.01
C ALA A 402 -3.14 7.20 -24.32
N ASN A 403 -1.91 7.43 -23.86
CA ASN A 403 -1.03 6.35 -23.40
C ASN A 403 -1.64 5.57 -22.23
N ALA A 404 -2.39 6.23 -21.34
CA ALA A 404 -3.03 5.57 -20.21
C ALA A 404 -4.20 4.64 -20.61
N ILE A 405 -4.82 4.84 -21.79
CA ILE A 405 -6.00 4.09 -22.25
C ILE A 405 -5.66 2.61 -22.47
N VAL A 406 -4.42 2.31 -22.89
CA VAL A 406 -3.95 0.93 -23.10
C VAL A 406 -4.05 0.07 -21.84
N HIS A 407 -4.03 0.72 -20.66
CA HIS A 407 -4.14 0.03 -19.38
C HIS A 407 -5.57 -0.31 -18.97
N ILE A 408 -6.60 0.04 -19.74
CA ILE A 408 -7.99 -0.28 -19.37
C ILE A 408 -8.25 -1.75 -19.69
N THR A 409 -7.62 -2.66 -18.96
CA THR A 409 -7.63 -4.11 -19.20
C THR A 409 -8.14 -4.85 -17.97
N ARG A 410 -8.72 -6.03 -18.20
CA ARG A 410 -9.26 -6.85 -17.12
C ARG A 410 -8.14 -7.24 -16.14
N PRO A 411 -8.32 -7.01 -14.83
CA PRO A 411 -7.37 -7.47 -13.82
C PRO A 411 -7.18 -8.99 -13.85
N ARG A 412 -5.92 -9.45 -13.79
CA ARG A 412 -5.55 -10.86 -13.83
C ARG A 412 -5.33 -11.38 -12.42
N ARG A 413 -5.91 -12.54 -12.10
CA ARG A 413 -5.74 -13.14 -10.77
C ARG A 413 -4.34 -13.75 -10.65
N PRO A 414 -3.54 -13.34 -9.64
CA PRO A 414 -2.28 -14.01 -9.36
C PRO A 414 -2.51 -15.40 -8.76
N LEU A 415 -1.57 -16.32 -8.98
CA LEU A 415 -1.64 -17.70 -8.48
C LEU A 415 -0.78 -17.94 -7.23
N PHE A 416 0.29 -17.18 -7.09
CA PHE A 416 1.21 -17.23 -5.96
C PHE A 416 0.94 -16.00 -5.11
N ILE A 417 0.22 -16.20 -4.01
CA ILE A 417 -0.30 -15.09 -3.19
C ILE A 417 0.00 -15.26 -1.72
N GLU A 418 0.35 -16.47 -1.26
CA GLU A 418 0.74 -16.69 0.13
C GLU A 418 2.16 -16.14 0.36
N MET A 419 2.31 -15.29 1.37
CA MET A 419 3.49 -14.47 1.59
C MET A 419 4.11 -14.66 2.98
N THR A 420 3.59 -15.50 3.87
CA THR A 420 4.11 -15.65 5.24
C THR A 420 5.59 -16.03 5.24
N HIS A 421 5.97 -17.07 4.48
CA HIS A 421 7.37 -17.48 4.38
C HIS A 421 8.25 -16.46 3.64
N ALA A 422 7.77 -15.90 2.54
CA ALA A 422 8.51 -14.90 1.77
C ALA A 422 8.75 -13.61 2.58
N HIS A 423 7.75 -13.17 3.32
CA HIS A 423 7.82 -12.02 4.21
C HIS A 423 8.78 -12.28 5.37
N ARG A 424 8.70 -13.45 6.00
CA ARG A 424 9.64 -13.87 7.04
C ARG A 424 11.07 -13.87 6.54
N LEU A 425 11.31 -14.43 5.36
CA LEU A 425 12.65 -14.49 4.78
C LEU A 425 13.20 -13.08 4.50
N ALA A 426 12.35 -12.15 4.05
CA ALA A 426 12.74 -10.75 3.90
C ALA A 426 13.14 -10.12 5.24
N LEU A 427 12.37 -10.34 6.31
CA LEU A 427 12.71 -9.88 7.66
C LEU A 427 14.03 -10.47 8.18
N GLN A 428 14.27 -11.76 7.96
CA GLN A 428 15.52 -12.41 8.33
C GLN A 428 16.72 -11.81 7.59
N LYS A 429 16.58 -11.51 6.29
CA LYS A 429 17.62 -10.82 5.52
C LYS A 429 17.90 -9.42 6.07
N THR A 430 16.85 -8.65 6.38
CA THR A 430 16.99 -7.32 7.00
C THR A 430 17.73 -7.42 8.34
N ALA A 431 17.36 -8.38 9.19
CA ALA A 431 18.02 -8.61 10.47
C ALA A 431 19.49 -9.02 10.30
N MET A 432 19.84 -9.84 9.31
CA MET A 432 21.24 -10.19 9.05
C MET A 432 22.07 -8.96 8.66
N ILE A 433 21.53 -8.08 7.81
CA ILE A 433 22.22 -6.84 7.41
C ILE A 433 22.38 -5.93 8.64
N HIS A 434 21.33 -5.84 9.47
CA HIS A 434 21.34 -5.08 10.72
C HIS A 434 22.44 -5.54 11.68
N ASP A 435 22.50 -6.84 11.98
CA ASP A 435 23.50 -7.41 12.91
C ASP A 435 24.92 -7.17 12.39
N VAL A 436 25.15 -7.33 11.08
CA VAL A 436 26.44 -7.02 10.43
C VAL A 436 26.79 -5.54 10.62
N GLN A 437 25.85 -4.62 10.35
CA GLN A 437 26.12 -3.19 10.48
C GLN A 437 26.48 -2.80 11.92
N LYS A 438 25.78 -3.32 12.93
CA LYS A 438 26.13 -3.09 14.35
C LYS A 438 27.48 -3.67 14.75
N ALA A 439 27.87 -4.82 14.19
CA ALA A 439 29.16 -5.42 14.48
C ALA A 439 30.33 -4.60 13.92
N TYR A 440 30.17 -3.98 12.75
CA TYR A 440 31.23 -3.18 12.10
C TYR A 440 31.23 -1.70 12.52
N PHE A 441 30.09 -1.16 12.97
CA PHE A 441 29.94 0.22 13.42
C PHE A 441 29.22 0.29 14.78
N PRO A 442 29.86 -0.18 15.86
CA PRO A 442 29.30 -0.04 17.21
C PRO A 442 29.21 1.45 17.59
N GLU A 443 28.08 1.87 18.16
CA GLU A 443 27.78 3.25 18.59
C GLU A 443 28.81 3.82 19.58
#